data_AF-A0A9D7GEW6-F1
#
_entry.id   AF-A0A9D7GEW6-F1
#
_cell.length_a   1.000
_cell.length_b   1.000
_cell.length_c   1.000
_cell.angle_alpha   90.00
_cell.angle_beta   90.00
_cell.angle_gamma   90.00
#
_symmetry.space_group_name_H-M   'P 1'
#
loop_
_entity.id
_entity.type
_entity.pdbx_description
1 polymer ?
#
loop_
_entity_poly.entity_id
_entity_poly.type
_entity_poly.pdbx_seq_one_letter_code
_entity_poly.pdbx_strand_id
1 'polypeptide(L)'
;MPTIQIGTQKWMSKNLDVAFYRNGDPIPQVTDPTAWANLTTGAWCYYNNDPIQGGKFGKLYNWYAINDPRGLAPQGWHIPNDEEWTTLETTLGGSSVAGGKMKEAGSGVPFNWQSPNTAADNSSGWAGLPGGYRVTNGFFDVGFYGNWWSSTEGSTTTAWLCNLRSGSGSIFRDYLNRRNGFSVRCLRD
;
A
#
# COMPACT_ATOMS: atom_id res chain seq x y z
N MET A 1 7.62 15.20 -4.59
CA MET A 1 7.93 13.82 -4.16
C MET A 1 8.55 13.09 -5.33
N PRO A 2 9.53 12.18 -5.12
CA PRO A 2 10.07 11.37 -6.20
C PRO A 2 8.97 10.57 -6.90
N THR A 3 9.03 10.52 -8.23
CA THR A 3 7.97 9.96 -9.08
C THR A 3 8.52 8.98 -10.09
N ILE A 4 7.74 7.96 -10.45
CA ILE A 4 7.99 7.07 -11.58
C ILE A 4 6.84 7.20 -12.57
N GLN A 5 7.15 7.20 -13.87
CA GLN A 5 6.14 7.20 -14.92
C GLN A 5 5.99 5.79 -15.48
N ILE A 6 4.77 5.27 -15.50
CA ILE A 6 4.42 3.96 -16.05
C ILE A 6 3.26 4.17 -17.02
N GLY A 7 3.54 4.04 -18.31
CA GLY A 7 2.61 4.47 -19.36
C GLY A 7 2.27 5.96 -19.23
N THR A 8 0.97 6.24 -19.07
CA THR A 8 0.45 7.61 -18.88
C THR A 8 0.37 8.02 -17.41
N GLN A 9 0.47 7.07 -16.48
CA GLN A 9 0.31 7.32 -15.05
C GLN A 9 1.64 7.72 -14.39
N LYS A 10 1.59 8.71 -13.49
CA LYS A 10 2.74 9.19 -12.71
C LYS A 10 2.54 8.87 -11.24
N TRP A 11 3.32 7.93 -10.73
CA TRP A 11 3.15 7.36 -9.41
C TRP A 11 4.25 7.80 -8.45
N MET A 12 3.94 7.81 -7.15
CA MET A 12 4.99 7.94 -6.13
C MET A 12 5.92 6.73 -6.19
N SER A 13 7.24 6.97 -6.14
CA SER A 13 8.22 5.87 -6.10
C SER A 13 8.42 5.28 -4.69
N LYS A 14 7.76 5.83 -3.68
CA LYS A 14 7.73 5.33 -2.30
C LYS A 14 6.31 5.33 -1.75
N ASN A 15 6.08 4.52 -0.73
CA ASN A 15 4.83 4.54 0.02
C ASN A 15 4.66 5.87 0.76
N LEU A 16 3.42 6.31 0.92
CA LEU A 16 3.07 7.53 1.63
C LEU A 16 3.38 7.41 3.13
N ASP A 17 4.00 8.43 3.71
CA ASP A 17 4.47 8.41 5.10
C ASP A 17 4.10 9.69 5.88
N VAL A 18 2.87 10.17 5.73
CA VAL A 18 2.36 11.37 6.41
C VAL A 18 1.69 11.05 7.74
N ALA A 19 1.74 11.98 8.69
CA ALA A 19 1.07 11.85 10.00
C ALA A 19 -0.05 12.89 10.18
N PHE A 20 -0.33 13.68 9.14
CA PHE A 20 -1.31 14.76 9.14
C PHE A 20 -2.12 14.68 7.84
N TYR A 21 -3.40 15.03 7.94
CA TYR A 21 -4.23 15.28 6.77
C TYR A 21 -3.80 16.59 6.09
N ARG A 22 -4.31 16.84 4.88
CA ARG A 22 -3.98 18.01 4.07
C ARG A 22 -4.36 19.33 4.76
N ASN A 23 -5.37 19.32 5.63
CA ASN A 23 -5.77 20.48 6.43
C ASN A 23 -4.89 20.71 7.67
N GLY A 24 -3.89 19.87 7.93
CA GLY A 24 -3.00 19.96 9.09
C GLY A 24 -3.48 19.21 10.33
N ASP A 25 -4.65 18.59 10.31
CA ASP A 25 -5.11 17.78 11.45
C ASP A 25 -4.26 16.53 11.61
N PRO A 26 -3.87 16.15 12.84
CA PRO A 26 -3.12 14.93 13.08
C PRO A 26 -3.97 13.70 12.79
N ILE A 27 -3.32 12.70 12.20
CA ILE A 27 -3.86 11.34 12.10
C ILE A 27 -3.35 10.56 13.31
N PRO A 28 -4.22 9.97 14.16
CA PRO A 28 -3.78 9.22 15.32
C PRO A 28 -2.87 8.05 14.98
N GLN A 29 -1.72 7.95 15.66
CA GLN A 29 -0.94 6.72 15.69
C GLN A 29 -1.56 5.77 16.72
N VAL A 30 -2.14 4.66 16.28
CA VAL A 30 -2.82 3.71 17.17
C VAL A 30 -2.05 2.40 17.19
N THR A 31 -1.41 2.08 18.32
CA THR A 31 -0.58 0.87 18.49
C THR A 31 -1.32 -0.26 19.20
N ASP A 32 -2.27 0.08 20.08
CA ASP A 32 -3.08 -0.89 20.83
C ASP A 32 -4.03 -1.69 19.91
N PRO A 33 -4.04 -3.03 19.99
CA PRO A 33 -4.86 -3.88 19.11
C PRO A 33 -6.36 -3.72 19.37
N THR A 34 -6.77 -3.58 20.63
CA THR A 34 -8.19 -3.43 21.01
C THR A 34 -8.74 -2.08 20.55
N ALA A 35 -7.97 -1.00 20.68
CA ALA A 35 -8.34 0.30 20.16
C ALA A 35 -8.48 0.25 18.64
N TRP A 36 -7.51 -0.34 17.94
CA TRP A 36 -7.52 -0.48 16.48
C TRP A 36 -8.73 -1.26 15.97
N ALA A 37 -9.08 -2.36 16.65
CA ALA A 37 -10.23 -3.20 16.34
C ALA A 37 -11.57 -2.47 16.30
N ASN A 38 -11.67 -1.38 17.06
CA ASN A 38 -12.89 -0.59 17.26
C ASN A 38 -12.89 0.73 16.48
N LEU A 39 -11.84 1.02 15.69
CA LEU A 39 -11.76 2.27 14.95
C LEU A 39 -12.88 2.39 13.91
N THR A 40 -13.47 3.58 13.89
CA THR A 40 -14.36 4.09 12.84
C THR A 40 -13.84 5.40 12.24
N THR A 41 -12.62 5.81 12.62
CA THR A 41 -11.92 7.02 12.18
C THR A 41 -10.54 6.66 11.64
N GLY A 42 -9.93 7.60 10.92
CA GLY A 42 -8.58 7.40 10.38
C GLY A 42 -7.54 7.17 11.46
N ALA A 43 -6.62 6.24 11.19
CA ALA A 43 -5.46 5.97 12.02
C ALA A 43 -4.30 5.42 11.17
N TRP A 44 -3.11 5.48 11.73
CA TRP A 44 -1.92 4.81 11.19
C TRP A 44 -1.12 4.09 12.26
N CYS A 45 -0.24 3.19 11.84
CA CYS A 45 0.81 2.61 12.65
C CYS A 45 1.99 2.19 11.77
N TYR A 46 3.14 1.92 12.38
CA TYR A 46 4.21 1.17 11.71
C TYR A 46 3.95 -0.34 11.84
N TYR A 47 4.50 -1.12 10.91
CA TYR A 47 4.49 -2.58 11.04
C TYR A 47 5.15 -2.98 12.36
N ASN A 48 4.52 -3.90 13.11
CA ASN A 48 4.91 -4.29 14.48
C ASN A 48 5.03 -3.11 15.48
N ASN A 49 4.44 -1.96 15.17
CA ASN A 49 4.63 -0.71 15.92
C ASN A 49 6.12 -0.30 16.05
N ASP A 50 6.97 -0.75 15.11
CA ASP A 50 8.42 -0.52 15.14
C ASP A 50 8.81 0.60 14.16
N PRO A 51 9.32 1.75 14.64
CA PRO A 51 9.79 2.84 13.79
C PRO A 51 10.90 2.43 12.82
N ILE A 52 11.71 1.42 13.16
CA ILE A 52 12.73 0.88 12.26
C ILE A 52 12.07 0.25 11.05
N GLN A 53 10.93 -0.45 11.20
CA GLN A 53 10.14 -0.94 10.07
C GLN A 53 9.46 0.21 9.32
N GLY A 54 9.03 1.23 10.05
CA GLY A 54 8.48 2.47 9.49
C GLY A 54 9.41 3.16 8.49
N GLY A 55 10.69 3.29 8.83
CA GLY A 55 11.69 3.86 7.92
C GLY A 55 11.92 3.04 6.64
N LYS A 56 11.47 1.77 6.60
CA LYS A 56 11.64 0.85 5.47
C LYS A 56 10.42 0.84 4.57
N PHE A 57 9.25 0.63 5.17
CA PHE A 57 8.01 0.34 4.45
C PHE A 57 7.03 1.51 4.44
N GLY A 58 7.26 2.52 5.28
CA GLY A 58 6.32 3.60 5.56
C GLY A 58 5.26 3.21 6.58
N LYS A 59 4.21 4.02 6.65
CA LYS A 59 3.05 3.80 7.52
C LYS A 59 2.03 2.86 6.88
N LEU A 60 1.36 2.10 7.75
CA LEU A 60 0.12 1.40 7.45
C LEU A 60 -1.05 2.27 7.90
N TYR A 61 -1.99 2.54 7.00
CA TYR A 61 -3.19 3.31 7.28
C TYR A 61 -4.41 2.41 7.24
N ASN A 62 -5.42 2.70 8.05
CA ASN A 62 -6.74 2.13 7.83
C ASN A 62 -7.48 2.87 6.70
N TRP A 63 -8.51 2.25 6.14
CA TRP A 63 -9.24 2.83 5.01
C TRP A 63 -9.98 4.13 5.40
N TYR A 64 -10.37 4.27 6.66
CA TYR A 64 -10.95 5.53 7.15
C TYR A 64 -9.98 6.72 7.02
N ALA A 65 -8.68 6.50 7.15
CA ALA A 65 -7.69 7.56 6.94
C ALA A 65 -7.58 7.92 5.46
N ILE A 66 -7.59 6.92 4.57
CA ILE A 66 -7.39 7.16 3.15
C ILE A 66 -8.58 7.86 2.50
N ASN A 67 -9.80 7.60 2.99
CA ASN A 67 -11.06 8.15 2.48
C ASN A 67 -11.60 9.29 3.36
N ASP A 68 -10.76 9.90 4.19
CA ASP A 68 -11.16 11.03 5.03
C ASP A 68 -11.31 12.30 4.16
N PRO A 69 -12.39 13.10 4.33
CA PRO A 69 -12.61 14.32 3.55
C PRO A 69 -11.52 15.38 3.74
N ARG A 70 -10.74 15.32 4.83
CA ARG A 70 -9.58 16.21 5.04
C ARG A 70 -8.41 15.89 4.13
N GLY A 71 -8.43 14.72 3.48
CA GLY A 71 -7.47 14.30 2.46
C GLY A 71 -6.16 13.79 3.03
N LEU A 72 -5.88 12.50 2.86
CA LEU A 72 -4.60 11.89 3.23
C LEU A 72 -3.49 12.18 2.21
N ALA A 73 -3.82 12.15 0.92
CA ALA A 73 -2.84 12.40 -0.14
C ALA A 73 -2.40 13.88 -0.16
N PRO A 74 -1.12 14.19 -0.41
CA PRO A 74 -0.64 15.55 -0.59
C PRO A 74 -1.34 16.28 -1.75
N GLN A 75 -1.22 17.61 -1.80
CA GLN A 75 -1.79 18.39 -2.92
C GLN A 75 -1.16 17.97 -4.26
N GLY A 76 -2.00 17.82 -5.29
CA GLY A 76 -1.61 17.34 -6.63
C GLY A 76 -1.45 15.81 -6.71
N TRP A 77 -1.91 15.09 -5.69
CA TRP A 77 -1.89 13.65 -5.60
C TRP A 77 -3.24 13.13 -5.05
N HIS A 78 -3.61 11.94 -5.49
CA HIS A 78 -4.76 11.19 -4.99
C HIS A 78 -4.39 9.74 -4.71
N ILE A 79 -5.29 9.06 -4.01
CA ILE A 79 -5.16 7.63 -3.72
C ILE A 79 -5.85 6.88 -4.85
N PRO A 80 -5.14 5.96 -5.52
CA PRO A 80 -5.63 5.31 -6.71
C PRO A 80 -6.94 4.57 -6.44
N ASN A 81 -7.88 4.64 -7.37
CA ASN A 81 -9.07 3.80 -7.40
C ASN A 81 -8.77 2.48 -8.13
N ASP A 82 -9.77 1.59 -8.17
CA ASP A 82 -9.67 0.27 -8.80
C ASP A 82 -9.37 0.31 -10.31
N GLU A 83 -9.97 1.27 -11.02
CA GLU A 83 -9.77 1.45 -12.47
C GLU A 83 -8.35 1.95 -12.78
N GLU A 84 -7.78 2.77 -11.90
CA GLU A 84 -6.40 3.25 -12.01
C GLU A 84 -5.38 2.14 -11.73
N TRP A 85 -5.67 1.26 -10.77
CA TRP A 85 -4.91 0.02 -10.60
C TRP A 85 -5.01 -0.89 -11.84
N THR A 86 -6.20 -1.02 -12.42
CA THR A 86 -6.44 -1.79 -13.66
C THR A 86 -5.66 -1.22 -14.84
N THR A 87 -5.54 0.11 -14.91
CA THR A 87 -4.73 0.79 -15.93
C THR A 87 -3.25 0.47 -15.77
N LEU A 88 -2.72 0.48 -14.54
CA LEU A 88 -1.34 0.08 -14.25
C LEU A 88 -1.10 -1.38 -14.65
N GLU A 89 -1.99 -2.29 -14.23
CA GLU A 89 -1.91 -3.71 -14.57
C GLU A 89 -1.88 -3.93 -16.08
N THR A 90 -2.82 -3.31 -16.81
CA THR A 90 -2.93 -3.45 -18.26
C THR A 90 -1.68 -2.91 -18.96
N THR A 91 -1.17 -1.75 -18.52
CA THR A 91 0.07 -1.15 -19.02
C THR A 91 1.27 -2.08 -18.83
N LEU A 92 1.28 -2.86 -17.76
CA LEU A 92 2.36 -3.80 -17.45
C LEU A 92 2.19 -5.17 -18.12
N GLY A 93 1.17 -5.37 -18.96
CA GLY A 93 0.96 -6.59 -19.73
C GLY A 93 -0.02 -7.57 -19.10
N GLY A 94 -0.87 -7.10 -18.16
CA GLY A 94 -1.97 -7.86 -17.57
C GLY A 94 -1.62 -8.55 -16.24
N SER A 95 -2.66 -9.01 -15.55
CA SER A 95 -2.57 -9.52 -14.16
C SER A 95 -1.52 -10.58 -13.94
N SER A 96 -1.33 -11.50 -14.90
CA SER A 96 -0.44 -12.67 -14.74
C SER A 96 1.06 -12.33 -14.67
N VAL A 97 1.45 -11.14 -15.11
CA VAL A 97 2.87 -10.73 -15.20
C VAL A 97 3.16 -9.40 -14.51
N ALA A 98 2.15 -8.52 -14.35
CA ALA A 98 2.34 -7.18 -13.82
C ALA A 98 2.96 -7.19 -12.42
N GLY A 99 2.64 -8.18 -11.58
CA GLY A 99 3.18 -8.26 -10.23
C GLY A 99 4.69 -8.45 -10.19
N GLY A 100 5.24 -9.30 -11.05
CA GLY A 100 6.69 -9.47 -11.20
C GLY A 100 7.40 -8.18 -11.59
N LYS A 101 6.78 -7.42 -12.52
CA LYS A 101 7.31 -6.12 -12.97
C LYS A 101 7.24 -5.04 -11.92
N MET A 102 6.32 -5.16 -10.95
CA MET A 102 6.12 -4.18 -9.88
C MET A 102 6.96 -4.46 -8.64
N LYS A 103 7.29 -5.73 -8.36
CA LYS A 103 8.06 -6.10 -7.17
C LYS A 103 9.51 -5.63 -7.28
N GLU A 104 10.04 -5.12 -6.17
CA GLU A 104 11.48 -4.93 -6.02
C GLU A 104 12.23 -6.26 -6.23
N ALA A 105 13.34 -6.22 -6.97
CA ALA A 105 14.00 -7.42 -7.50
C ALA A 105 15.51 -7.52 -7.15
N GLY A 106 16.07 -6.55 -6.42
CA GLY A 106 17.50 -6.54 -6.08
C GLY A 106 17.91 -7.56 -5.01
N SER A 107 18.95 -8.37 -5.28
CA SER A 107 19.70 -9.05 -4.22
C SER A 107 20.60 -8.04 -3.52
N GLY A 108 20.38 -7.79 -2.23
CA GLY A 108 21.17 -6.81 -1.46
C GLY A 108 20.46 -5.50 -1.13
N VAL A 109 19.18 -5.33 -1.49
CA VAL A 109 18.36 -4.34 -0.79
C VAL A 109 17.92 -4.91 0.55
N PRO A 110 18.00 -4.13 1.64
CA PRO A 110 17.83 -4.64 3.01
C PRO A 110 16.41 -5.13 3.34
N PHE A 111 15.44 -5.00 2.41
CA PHE A 111 14.00 -5.17 2.63
C PHE A 111 13.38 -6.08 1.56
N ASN A 112 13.84 -7.33 1.52
CA ASN A 112 13.56 -8.25 0.41
C ASN A 112 12.29 -9.06 0.53
N TRP A 113 11.70 -9.33 -0.63
CA TRP A 113 10.73 -10.39 -0.83
C TRP A 113 11.41 -11.72 -0.48
N GLN A 114 10.76 -12.48 0.40
CA GLN A 114 11.19 -13.82 0.76
C GLN A 114 11.13 -14.75 -0.46
N SER A 115 11.93 -15.81 -0.44
CA SER A 115 11.93 -16.82 -1.50
C SER A 115 10.50 -17.33 -1.76
N PRO A 116 10.09 -17.53 -3.03
CA PRO A 116 10.93 -17.50 -4.25
C PRO A 116 11.09 -16.14 -4.93
N ASN A 117 10.39 -15.09 -4.47
CA ASN A 117 10.22 -13.83 -5.21
C ASN A 117 9.93 -14.03 -6.72
N THR A 118 8.99 -14.92 -7.04
CA THR A 118 8.69 -15.41 -8.39
C THR A 118 8.55 -14.28 -9.39
N ALA A 119 9.28 -14.39 -10.51
CA ALA A 119 9.21 -13.51 -11.68
C ALA A 119 9.48 -12.02 -11.39
N ALA A 120 10.05 -11.67 -10.23
CA ALA A 120 10.35 -10.28 -9.91
C ALA A 120 11.51 -9.77 -10.78
N ASP A 121 11.27 -8.68 -11.52
CA ASP A 121 12.30 -8.02 -12.33
C ASP A 121 12.33 -6.49 -12.14
N ASN A 122 11.35 -5.92 -11.44
CA ASN A 122 11.16 -4.48 -11.23
C ASN A 122 11.26 -3.63 -12.51
N SER A 123 10.99 -4.20 -13.68
CA SER A 123 11.13 -3.52 -14.97
C SER A 123 10.24 -2.29 -15.13
N SER A 124 9.20 -2.16 -14.30
CA SER A 124 8.35 -0.96 -14.23
C SER A 124 8.96 0.21 -13.45
N GLY A 125 9.98 -0.05 -12.62
CA GLY A 125 10.50 0.93 -11.65
C GLY A 125 9.56 1.23 -10.48
N TRP A 126 8.46 0.50 -10.32
CA TRP A 126 7.52 0.69 -9.22
C TRP A 126 8.13 0.45 -7.84
N ALA A 127 9.04 -0.52 -7.74
CA ALA A 127 9.73 -0.89 -6.50
C ALA A 127 8.76 -1.18 -5.35
N GLY A 128 7.80 -2.08 -5.58
CA GLY A 128 6.86 -2.56 -4.57
C GLY A 128 7.57 -3.40 -3.51
N LEU A 129 7.41 -3.02 -2.24
CA LEU A 129 8.05 -3.68 -1.09
C LEU A 129 7.07 -4.59 -0.33
N PRO A 130 7.56 -5.70 0.27
CA PRO A 130 6.73 -6.63 1.02
C PRO A 130 6.56 -6.19 2.48
N GLY A 131 5.92 -5.03 2.69
CA GLY A 131 5.78 -4.42 4.02
C GLY A 131 4.82 -5.13 4.97
N GLY A 132 4.18 -6.22 4.53
CA GLY A 132 3.15 -6.90 5.29
C GLY A 132 1.90 -6.03 5.47
N TYR A 133 1.13 -6.31 6.51
CA TYR A 133 -0.08 -5.58 6.83
C TYR A 133 -0.48 -5.74 8.29
N ARG A 134 -1.43 -4.90 8.73
CA ARG A 134 -2.10 -5.00 10.03
C ARG A 134 -3.53 -5.48 9.86
N VAL A 135 -3.96 -6.32 10.78
CA VAL A 135 -5.37 -6.65 11.03
C VAL A 135 -5.70 -6.39 12.49
N THR A 136 -6.94 -6.64 12.88
CA THR A 136 -7.47 -6.43 14.24
C THR A 136 -6.58 -7.00 15.35
N ASN A 137 -6.01 -8.20 15.16
CA ASN A 137 -5.30 -8.96 16.19
C ASN A 137 -3.79 -9.05 15.99
N GLY A 138 -3.20 -8.35 15.02
CA GLY A 138 -1.76 -8.42 14.81
C GLY A 138 -1.27 -7.92 13.45
N PHE A 139 -0.01 -8.22 13.20
CA PHE A 139 0.73 -7.87 11.98
C PHE A 139 1.20 -9.15 11.29
N PHE A 140 1.08 -9.19 9.97
CA PHE A 140 1.32 -10.40 9.22
C PHE A 140 2.11 -10.15 7.94
N ASP A 141 2.80 -11.20 7.50
CA ASP A 141 3.29 -11.38 6.13
C ASP A 141 4.30 -10.35 5.62
N VAL A 142 5.04 -9.67 6.52
CA VAL A 142 6.25 -8.94 6.11
C VAL A 142 7.21 -9.89 5.39
N GLY A 143 7.76 -9.44 4.26
CA GLY A 143 8.58 -10.25 3.38
C GLY A 143 7.80 -11.10 2.38
N PHE A 144 6.51 -11.38 2.61
CA PHE A 144 5.70 -12.23 1.73
C PHE A 144 4.62 -11.48 0.96
N TYR A 145 4.12 -10.37 1.50
CA TYR A 145 3.03 -9.61 0.92
C TYR A 145 3.32 -8.10 0.94
N GLY A 146 2.97 -7.43 -0.15
CA GLY A 146 2.86 -5.99 -0.24
C GLY A 146 1.42 -5.64 -0.57
N ASN A 147 0.78 -4.80 0.24
CA ASN A 147 -0.63 -4.45 0.11
C ASN A 147 -0.78 -2.94 0.06
N TRP A 148 -1.50 -2.46 -0.94
CA TRP A 148 -1.80 -1.05 -1.13
C TRP A 148 -3.29 -0.83 -1.26
N TRP A 149 -3.81 0.12 -0.50
CA TRP A 149 -5.22 0.45 -0.59
C TRP A 149 -5.62 1.00 -1.98
N SER A 150 -6.86 0.70 -2.37
CA SER A 150 -7.62 1.47 -3.34
C SER A 150 -8.60 2.39 -2.61
N SER A 151 -8.86 3.58 -3.17
CA SER A 151 -9.94 4.47 -2.71
C SER A 151 -11.34 3.92 -3.03
N THR A 152 -11.44 2.87 -3.85
CA THR A 152 -12.71 2.23 -4.19
C THR A 152 -13.29 1.45 -3.02
N GLU A 153 -14.52 1.80 -2.66
CA GLU A 153 -15.34 1.07 -1.68
C GLU A 153 -15.74 -0.32 -2.22
N GLY A 154 -15.67 -1.34 -1.36
CA GLY A 154 -16.16 -2.68 -1.69
C GLY A 154 -17.57 -2.93 -1.14
N SER A 155 -17.77 -2.63 0.15
CA SER A 155 -19.06 -2.66 0.84
C SER A 155 -19.00 -1.70 2.02
N THR A 156 -20.07 -1.60 2.82
CA THR A 156 -20.10 -0.79 4.04
C THR A 156 -19.01 -1.13 5.07
N THR A 157 -18.39 -2.32 4.98
CA THR A 157 -17.34 -2.76 5.91
C THR A 157 -16.00 -3.08 5.24
N THR A 158 -15.97 -3.15 3.91
CA THR A 158 -14.77 -3.54 3.14
C THR A 158 -14.39 -2.51 2.09
N ALA A 159 -13.14 -2.55 1.68
CA ALA A 159 -12.61 -1.74 0.61
C ALA A 159 -11.61 -2.51 -0.23
N TRP A 160 -11.45 -2.10 -1.49
CA TRP A 160 -10.54 -2.74 -2.42
C TRP A 160 -9.09 -2.44 -2.09
N LEU A 161 -8.22 -3.40 -2.40
CA LEU A 161 -6.79 -3.23 -2.38
C LEU A 161 -6.15 -3.88 -3.62
N CYS A 162 -4.89 -3.53 -3.83
CA CYS A 162 -3.99 -4.21 -4.74
C CYS A 162 -2.91 -4.90 -3.90
N ASN A 163 -2.57 -6.14 -4.21
CA ASN A 163 -1.50 -6.86 -3.53
C ASN A 163 -0.57 -7.64 -4.47
N LEU A 164 0.67 -7.73 -4.01
CA LEU A 164 1.75 -8.51 -4.60
C LEU A 164 2.16 -9.60 -3.61
N ARG A 165 2.57 -10.76 -4.13
CA ARG A 165 2.91 -11.94 -3.31
C ARG A 165 4.28 -12.46 -3.72
N SER A 166 5.08 -12.92 -2.74
CA SER A 166 6.42 -13.42 -3.03
C SER A 166 6.41 -14.62 -3.98
N GLY A 167 5.43 -15.53 -3.83
CA GLY A 167 5.29 -16.75 -4.61
C GLY A 167 4.73 -16.58 -6.03
N SER A 168 4.35 -15.36 -6.45
CA SER A 168 3.66 -15.14 -7.72
C SER A 168 4.24 -13.96 -8.51
N GLY A 169 4.20 -14.08 -9.83
CA GLY A 169 4.43 -12.98 -10.77
C GLY A 169 3.17 -12.14 -11.03
N SER A 170 2.03 -12.51 -10.47
CA SER A 170 0.77 -11.81 -10.70
C SER A 170 0.56 -10.65 -9.73
N ILE A 171 -0.20 -9.66 -10.18
CA ILE A 171 -0.88 -8.67 -9.32
C ILE A 171 -2.27 -9.20 -8.97
N PHE A 172 -2.74 -8.91 -7.77
CA PHE A 172 -4.04 -9.38 -7.27
C PHE A 172 -4.88 -8.21 -6.79
N ARG A 173 -6.21 -8.37 -6.94
CA ARG A 173 -7.22 -7.45 -6.40
C ARG A 173 -8.05 -8.23 -5.37
N ASP A 174 -8.05 -7.71 -4.15
CA ASP A 174 -8.80 -8.27 -3.02
C ASP A 174 -9.66 -7.14 -2.42
N TYR A 175 -10.68 -7.48 -1.63
CA TYR A 175 -11.44 -6.52 -0.83
C TYR A 175 -11.53 -7.00 0.61
N LEU A 176 -11.02 -6.18 1.54
CA LEU A 176 -10.85 -6.58 2.94
C LEU A 176 -11.39 -5.50 3.88
N ASN A 177 -11.46 -5.83 5.17
CA ASN A 177 -12.04 -4.97 6.18
C ASN A 177 -11.37 -3.59 6.21
N ARG A 178 -12.17 -2.52 6.23
CA ARG A 178 -11.71 -1.11 6.27
C ARG A 178 -10.80 -0.78 7.46
N ARG A 179 -10.87 -1.57 8.53
CA ARG A 179 -10.01 -1.43 9.71
C ARG A 179 -8.62 -2.00 9.50
N ASN A 180 -8.37 -2.83 8.48
CA ASN A 180 -7.02 -3.34 8.24
C ASN A 180 -6.05 -2.18 7.97
N GLY A 181 -4.77 -2.38 8.26
CA GLY A 181 -3.72 -1.42 7.95
C GLY A 181 -2.94 -1.85 6.73
N PHE A 182 -3.04 -1.10 5.63
CA PHE A 182 -2.26 -1.32 4.42
C PHE A 182 -1.45 -0.08 4.05
N SER A 183 -0.44 -0.27 3.19
CA SER A 183 0.34 0.84 2.66
C SER A 183 -0.53 1.69 1.71
N VAL A 184 -0.08 2.91 1.44
CA VAL A 184 -0.69 3.78 0.43
C VAL A 184 0.40 4.21 -0.53
N ARG A 185 0.10 4.22 -1.83
CA ARG A 185 0.97 4.80 -2.85
C ARG A 185 0.10 5.65 -3.76
N CYS A 186 0.42 6.94 -3.83
CA CYS A 186 -0.43 7.90 -4.51
C CYS A 186 -0.10 7.97 -6.00
N LEU A 187 -1.12 8.34 -6.76
CA LEU A 187 -1.04 8.68 -8.17
C LEU A 187 -1.18 10.20 -8.32
N ARG A 188 -0.48 10.79 -9.30
CA ARG A 188 -0.54 12.23 -9.56
C ARG A 188 -1.82 12.57 -10.32
N ASP A 189 -2.44 13.69 -9.95
CA ASP A 189 -3.60 14.27 -10.65
C ASP A 189 -3.28 14.65 -12.11
#